data_AF-A0A929VH66-F1
#
_entry.id   AF-A0A929VH66-F1
#
_cell.length_a   1.000
_cell.length_b   1.000
_cell.length_c   1.000
_cell.angle_alpha   90.00
_cell.angle_beta   90.00
_cell.angle_gamma   90.00
#
_symmetry.space_group_name_H-M   'P 1'
#
loop_
_entity.id
_entity.type
_entity.pdbx_description
1 polymer ?
#
loop_
_entity_poly.entity_id
_entity_poly.type
_entity_poly.pdbx_seq_one_letter_code
_entity_poly.pdbx_strand_id
1 'polypeptide(L)'
;MMERIETNHANDQEIVASAAHTDKEIALENAWQEAIERISLAAWWALDRPFLAKFSDYTVEKIVRNHKIEIPESFSVHVGMVESVNPDYKIACSIISNEREYPFAVLGGGCSKNAMQAAEKAIYESMQSWTATNWIDSHQNTESKVYWDTRELMSRIADLSSLTVDESHVPTPHKADCLSDLGARVTFCDGVYVAEIIESHGISHVTFELARIAMRDDEHISVFTPHNL
;
A
#
# COMPACT_ATOMS: atom_id res chain seq x y z
N MET A 1 30.42 27.55 5.64
CA MET A 1 29.56 27.33 6.82
C MET A 1 29.19 25.86 6.77
N MET A 2 29.90 25.00 7.52
CA MET A 2 29.60 23.56 7.53
C MET A 2 28.30 23.40 8.31
N GLU A 3 27.21 23.06 7.62
CA GLU A 3 26.04 22.50 8.28
C GLU A 3 26.52 21.26 9.03
N ARG A 4 26.31 21.26 10.35
CA ARG A 4 26.54 20.09 11.19
C ARG A 4 25.67 18.98 10.61
N ILE A 5 26.33 17.98 10.02
CA ILE A 5 25.75 16.67 9.81
C ILE A 5 25.49 16.13 11.22
N GLU A 6 24.26 16.26 11.70
CA GLU A 6 23.80 15.49 12.84
C GLU A 6 23.70 14.04 12.39
N THR A 7 24.82 13.33 12.44
CA THR A 7 24.85 11.87 12.52
C THR A 7 24.28 11.45 13.87
N ASN A 8 22.97 11.61 14.04
CA ASN A 8 22.23 10.86 15.05
C ASN A 8 22.16 9.42 14.53
N HIS A 9 23.16 8.63 14.92
CA HIS A 9 23.02 7.18 14.92
C HIS A 9 21.69 6.81 15.58
N ALA A 10 20.96 5.94 14.88
CA ALA A 10 19.74 5.26 15.28
C ALA A 10 19.62 5.06 16.80
N ASN A 11 18.65 5.75 17.42
CA ASN A 11 18.07 5.34 18.68
C ASN A 11 16.63 4.95 18.39
N ASP A 12 16.39 3.64 18.24
CA ASP A 12 15.12 2.92 18.47
C ASP A 12 13.83 3.42 17.79
N GLN A 13 13.88 4.36 16.86
CA GLN A 13 12.72 4.85 16.12
C GLN A 13 12.55 4.07 14.83
N GLU A 14 11.42 3.37 14.72
CA GLU A 14 11.07 2.58 13.54
C GLU A 14 10.51 3.48 12.44
N ILE A 15 11.00 3.24 11.22
CA ILE A 15 10.66 4.02 10.03
C ILE A 15 9.41 3.42 9.41
N VAL A 16 8.34 4.22 9.33
CA VAL A 16 7.07 3.85 8.70
C VAL A 16 7.18 3.89 7.18
N ALA A 17 7.83 4.93 6.65
CA ALA A 17 7.96 5.19 5.22
C ALA A 17 9.20 6.03 4.91
N SER A 18 9.72 5.92 3.69
CA SER A 18 10.85 6.74 3.25
C SER A 18 10.84 7.00 1.76
N ALA A 19 11.11 8.24 1.36
CA ALA A 19 11.23 8.60 -0.05
C ALA A 19 12.43 9.49 -0.30
N ALA A 20 13.01 9.39 -1.51
CA ALA A 20 14.16 10.17 -1.94
C ALA A 20 13.82 11.04 -3.14
N HIS A 21 14.27 12.29 -3.14
CA HIS A 21 14.12 13.21 -4.28
C HIS A 21 15.22 14.29 -4.27
N THR A 22 15.55 14.87 -5.43
CA THR A 22 16.49 16.00 -5.54
C THR A 22 15.94 17.31 -4.96
N ASP A 23 14.64 17.33 -4.68
CA ASP A 23 13.91 18.43 -4.05
C ASP A 23 13.39 17.98 -2.69
N LYS A 24 13.66 18.80 -1.66
CA LYS A 24 13.33 18.50 -0.27
C LYS A 24 11.83 18.37 -0.03
N GLU A 25 11.03 19.25 -0.61
CA GLU A 25 9.58 19.30 -0.39
C GLU A 25 8.92 18.09 -1.07
N ILE A 26 9.39 17.73 -2.27
CA ILE A 26 8.90 16.54 -2.98
C ILE A 26 9.30 15.25 -2.24
N ALA A 27 10.53 15.15 -1.72
CA ALA A 27 10.94 13.99 -0.91
C ALA A 27 10.01 13.81 0.29
N LEU A 28 9.71 14.92 1.00
CA LEU A 28 8.84 14.92 2.16
C LEU A 28 7.39 14.55 1.80
N GLU A 29 6.83 15.14 0.74
CA GLU A 29 5.47 14.81 0.28
C GLU A 29 5.35 13.33 -0.13
N ASN A 30 6.36 12.79 -0.81
CA ASN A 30 6.38 11.38 -1.19
C ASN A 30 6.46 10.45 0.03
N ALA A 31 7.28 10.78 1.02
CA ALA A 31 7.40 9.97 2.24
C ALA A 31 6.08 9.97 3.03
N TRP A 32 5.38 11.10 3.11
CA TRP A 32 4.05 11.18 3.70
C TRP A 32 3.00 10.41 2.91
N GLN A 33 3.01 10.49 1.58
CA GLN A 33 2.10 9.69 0.73
C GLN A 33 2.26 8.20 0.99
N GLU A 34 3.50 7.72 1.09
CA GLU A 34 3.83 6.33 1.39
C GLU A 34 3.40 5.93 2.81
N ALA A 35 3.59 6.78 3.82
CA ALA A 35 3.11 6.51 5.18
C ALA A 35 1.58 6.39 5.24
N ILE A 36 0.87 7.34 4.61
CA ILE A 36 -0.59 7.34 4.52
C ILE A 36 -1.08 6.06 3.84
N GLU A 37 -0.45 5.68 2.72
CA GLU A 37 -0.77 4.46 1.99
C GLU A 37 -0.62 3.21 2.86
N ARG A 38 0.56 3.04 3.46
CA ARG A 38 0.89 1.87 4.27
C ARG A 38 -0.03 1.70 5.45
N ILE A 39 -0.27 2.78 6.20
CA ILE A 39 -1.16 2.75 7.36
C ILE A 39 -2.60 2.44 6.93
N SER A 40 -3.08 3.06 5.85
CA SER A 40 -4.44 2.83 5.34
C SER A 40 -4.66 1.39 4.87
N LEU A 41 -3.72 0.83 4.11
CA LEU A 41 -3.81 -0.55 3.62
C LEU A 41 -3.60 -1.56 4.75
N ALA A 42 -2.73 -1.27 5.70
CA ALA A 42 -2.55 -2.11 6.88
C ALA A 42 -3.83 -2.17 7.72
N ALA A 43 -4.49 -1.03 7.93
CA ALA A 43 -5.78 -0.96 8.61
C ALA A 43 -6.87 -1.70 7.84
N TRP A 44 -6.95 -1.52 6.52
CA TRP A 44 -7.88 -2.24 5.67
C TRP A 44 -7.69 -3.76 5.80
N TRP A 45 -6.45 -4.23 5.75
CA TRP A 45 -6.12 -5.64 5.85
C TRP A 45 -6.38 -6.19 7.26
N ALA A 46 -5.69 -5.67 8.27
CA ALA A 46 -5.61 -6.29 9.59
C ALA A 46 -6.88 -6.10 10.44
N LEU A 47 -7.65 -5.03 10.20
CA LEU A 47 -8.89 -4.72 10.92
C LEU A 47 -10.14 -5.16 10.17
N ASP A 48 -9.99 -5.90 9.06
CA ASP A 48 -11.10 -6.41 8.26
C ASP A 48 -12.05 -5.30 7.77
N ARG A 49 -11.50 -4.16 7.33
CA ARG A 49 -12.35 -3.09 6.78
C ARG A 49 -12.78 -3.47 5.36
N PRO A 50 -14.04 -3.16 4.98
CA PRO A 50 -14.49 -3.40 3.62
C PRO A 50 -13.84 -2.43 2.62
N PHE A 51 -13.85 -2.80 1.35
CA PHE A 51 -13.68 -1.82 0.28
C PHE A 51 -14.82 -0.80 0.34
N LEU A 52 -14.50 0.47 0.08
CA LEU A 52 -15.47 1.56 0.05
C LEU A 52 -16.14 1.69 -1.32
N ALA A 53 -15.42 1.37 -2.40
CA ALA A 53 -15.90 1.42 -3.77
C ALA A 53 -15.08 0.48 -4.66
N LYS A 54 -15.64 0.10 -5.81
CA LYS A 54 -14.95 -0.68 -6.86
C LYS A 54 -14.86 0.15 -8.15
N PHE A 55 -13.70 0.14 -8.81
CA PHE A 55 -13.59 0.65 -10.17
C PHE A 55 -14.27 -0.30 -11.16
N SER A 56 -15.08 0.26 -12.07
CA SER A 56 -15.69 -0.53 -13.13
C SER A 56 -14.63 -1.22 -13.98
N ASP A 57 -14.92 -2.43 -14.47
CA ASP A 57 -13.98 -3.19 -15.31
C ASP A 57 -13.59 -2.37 -16.57
N TYR A 58 -14.53 -1.60 -17.13
CA TYR A 58 -14.26 -0.65 -18.22
C TYR A 58 -13.24 0.42 -17.83
N THR A 59 -13.33 0.98 -16.62
CA THR A 59 -12.37 1.98 -16.14
C THR A 59 -10.99 1.37 -15.96
N VAL A 60 -10.91 0.18 -15.37
CA VAL A 60 -9.64 -0.55 -15.19
C VAL A 60 -9.00 -0.86 -16.54
N GLU A 61 -9.76 -1.40 -17.49
CA GLU A 61 -9.29 -1.65 -18.86
C GLU A 61 -8.78 -0.39 -19.54
N LYS A 62 -9.46 0.75 -19.34
CA LYS A 62 -9.03 2.03 -19.89
C LYS A 62 -7.69 2.47 -19.31
N ILE A 63 -7.47 2.32 -17.99
CA ILE A 63 -6.18 2.65 -17.34
C ILE A 63 -5.07 1.77 -17.93
N VAL A 64 -5.29 0.44 -17.96
CA VAL A 64 -4.33 -0.55 -18.48
C VAL A 64 -3.94 -0.24 -19.93
N ARG A 65 -4.92 0.02 -20.80
CA ARG A 65 -4.68 0.33 -22.23
C ARG A 65 -3.96 1.66 -22.43
N ASN A 66 -4.38 2.71 -21.71
CA ASN A 66 -3.78 4.05 -21.86
C ASN A 66 -2.31 4.07 -21.47
N HIS A 67 -1.95 3.30 -20.46
CA HIS A 67 -0.59 3.24 -19.91
C HIS A 67 0.23 2.06 -20.45
N LYS A 68 -0.34 1.28 -21.39
CA LYS A 68 0.31 0.12 -22.01
C LYS A 68 0.85 -0.88 -20.97
N ILE A 69 0.09 -1.10 -19.91
CA ILE A 69 0.44 -2.09 -18.89
C ILE A 69 0.11 -3.47 -19.46
N GLU A 70 1.11 -4.35 -19.52
CA GLU A 70 0.94 -5.71 -20.03
C GLU A 70 0.47 -6.63 -18.89
N ILE A 71 -0.84 -6.88 -18.83
CA ILE A 71 -1.41 -7.88 -17.90
C ILE A 71 -1.27 -9.27 -18.56
N PRO A 72 -0.75 -10.28 -17.85
CA PRO A 72 -0.67 -11.63 -18.38
C PRO A 72 -2.06 -12.20 -18.71
N GLU A 73 -2.19 -12.94 -19.81
CA GLU A 73 -3.50 -13.37 -20.35
C GLU A 73 -4.36 -14.18 -19.37
N SER A 74 -3.74 -14.93 -18.46
CA SER A 74 -4.43 -15.74 -17.44
C SER A 74 -4.95 -14.92 -16.26
N PHE A 75 -4.61 -13.64 -16.15
CA PHE A 75 -4.86 -12.81 -14.98
C PHE A 75 -5.99 -11.80 -15.18
N SER A 76 -6.73 -11.55 -14.10
CA SER A 76 -7.71 -10.47 -13.98
C SER A 76 -7.19 -9.37 -13.05
N VAL A 77 -7.61 -8.13 -13.29
CA VAL A 77 -7.25 -6.97 -12.45
C VAL A 77 -8.50 -6.45 -11.75
N HIS A 78 -8.44 -6.38 -10.43
CA HIS A 78 -9.51 -5.88 -9.58
C HIS A 78 -8.99 -4.66 -8.82
N VAL A 79 -9.69 -3.53 -8.88
CA VAL A 79 -9.28 -2.32 -8.17
C VAL A 79 -10.41 -1.78 -7.33
N GLY A 80 -10.13 -1.56 -6.04
CA GLY A 80 -11.06 -0.99 -5.09
C GLY A 80 -10.46 0.17 -4.30
N MET A 81 -11.32 1.03 -3.78
CA MET A 81 -10.97 2.11 -2.88
C MET A 81 -11.04 1.63 -1.43
N VAL A 82 -10.06 2.00 -0.62
CA VAL A 82 -10.04 1.73 0.82
C VAL A 82 -10.11 3.05 1.59
N GLU A 83 -10.42 2.98 2.88
CA GLU A 83 -10.43 4.16 3.74
C GLU A 83 -9.03 4.75 3.87
N SER A 84 -8.90 6.03 3.55
CA SER A 84 -7.67 6.79 3.78
C SER A 84 -7.59 7.24 5.22
N VAL A 85 -6.40 7.22 5.83
CA VAL A 85 -6.15 7.90 7.10
C VAL A 85 -5.96 9.42 6.96
N ASN A 86 -5.90 9.92 5.72
CA ASN A 86 -5.83 11.35 5.45
C ASN A 86 -6.93 11.77 4.45
N PRO A 87 -7.81 12.73 4.79
CA PRO A 87 -8.93 13.13 3.93
C PRO A 87 -8.52 13.73 2.57
N ASP A 88 -7.31 14.29 2.47
CA ASP A 88 -6.80 14.89 1.24
C ASP A 88 -6.29 13.86 0.23
N TYR A 89 -6.13 12.61 0.67
CA TYR A 89 -5.61 11.52 -0.14
C TYR A 89 -6.64 10.41 -0.35
N LYS A 90 -6.52 9.76 -1.50
CA LYS A 90 -7.32 8.62 -1.96
C LYS A 90 -6.41 7.41 -2.02
N ILE A 91 -6.88 6.31 -1.44
CA ILE A 91 -6.13 5.05 -1.38
C ILE A 91 -6.86 4.00 -2.21
N ALA A 92 -6.16 3.48 -3.21
CA ALA A 92 -6.61 2.37 -4.01
C ALA A 92 -5.77 1.12 -3.68
N CYS A 93 -6.42 -0.03 -3.82
CA CYS A 93 -5.75 -1.32 -3.78
C CYS A 93 -6.10 -2.06 -5.07
N SER A 94 -5.07 -2.53 -5.76
CA SER A 94 -5.15 -3.37 -6.95
C SER A 94 -4.81 -4.80 -6.58
N ILE A 95 -5.62 -5.74 -7.03
CA ILE A 95 -5.40 -7.17 -6.87
C ILE A 95 -5.37 -7.78 -8.26
N ILE A 96 -4.24 -8.40 -8.60
CA ILE A 96 -4.09 -9.15 -9.85
C ILE A 96 -4.10 -10.63 -9.50
N SER A 97 -5.04 -11.39 -10.04
CA SER A 97 -5.26 -12.78 -9.65
C SER A 97 -5.61 -13.71 -10.81
N ASN A 98 -5.35 -15.00 -10.61
CA ASN A 98 -5.74 -16.08 -11.49
C ASN A 98 -5.89 -17.41 -10.70
N GLU A 99 -6.36 -18.46 -11.34
CA GLU A 99 -6.58 -19.78 -10.70
C GLU A 99 -5.62 -20.89 -11.16
N ARG A 100 -4.67 -20.59 -12.05
CA ARG A 100 -3.93 -21.61 -12.81
C ARG A 100 -2.42 -21.59 -12.59
N GLU A 101 -1.85 -20.41 -12.37
CA GLU A 101 -0.43 -20.12 -12.46
C GLU A 101 0.01 -19.30 -11.25
N TYR A 102 1.16 -19.65 -10.67
CA TYR A 102 1.76 -18.85 -9.61
C TYR A 102 2.43 -17.59 -10.19
N PRO A 103 2.33 -16.40 -9.57
CA PRO A 103 1.58 -16.12 -8.33
C PRO A 103 0.07 -16.12 -8.54
N PHE A 104 -0.67 -16.82 -7.67
CA PHE A 104 -2.13 -16.93 -7.79
C PHE A 104 -2.83 -15.59 -7.58
N ALA A 105 -2.27 -14.75 -6.71
CA ALA A 105 -2.73 -13.39 -6.51
C ALA A 105 -1.58 -12.51 -6.00
N VAL A 106 -1.57 -11.24 -6.39
CA VAL A 106 -0.67 -10.21 -5.86
C VAL A 106 -1.45 -8.93 -5.60
N LEU A 107 -0.96 -8.13 -4.66
CA LEU A 107 -1.56 -6.87 -4.24
C LEU A 107 -0.63 -5.70 -4.57
N GLY A 108 -1.22 -4.54 -4.87
CA GLY A 108 -0.52 -3.26 -5.04
C GLY A 108 -1.30 -2.13 -4.40
N GLY A 109 -0.59 -1.27 -3.67
CA GLY A 109 -1.13 -0.06 -3.05
C GLY A 109 -0.97 1.16 -3.93
N GLY A 110 -1.86 2.13 -3.80
CA GLY A 110 -1.70 3.41 -4.48
C GLY A 110 -2.32 4.57 -3.72
N CYS A 111 -1.53 5.62 -3.48
CA CYS A 111 -1.96 6.85 -2.84
C CYS A 111 -1.80 8.07 -3.76
N SER A 112 -2.87 8.86 -3.89
CA SER A 112 -2.85 10.16 -4.59
C SER A 112 -3.99 11.05 -4.12
N LYS A 113 -3.91 12.35 -4.37
CA LYS A 113 -5.04 13.29 -4.17
C LYS A 113 -6.22 12.99 -5.10
N ASN A 114 -6.00 12.21 -6.16
CA ASN A 114 -6.99 11.82 -7.15
C ASN A 114 -7.17 10.29 -7.20
N ALA A 115 -8.42 9.82 -7.19
CA ALA A 115 -8.74 8.39 -7.16
C ALA A 115 -8.23 7.62 -8.40
N MET A 116 -8.35 8.21 -9.61
CA MET A 116 -7.84 7.58 -10.83
C MET A 116 -6.32 7.41 -10.80
N GLN A 117 -5.58 8.41 -10.30
CA GLN A 117 -4.13 8.30 -10.14
C GLN A 117 -3.74 7.31 -9.04
N ALA A 118 -4.51 7.23 -7.95
CA ALA A 118 -4.30 6.21 -6.92
C ALA A 118 -4.49 4.80 -7.50
N ALA A 119 -5.55 4.59 -8.29
CA ALA A 119 -5.81 3.33 -8.99
C ALA A 119 -4.70 2.97 -9.98
N GLU A 120 -4.20 3.94 -10.76
CA GLU A 120 -3.08 3.75 -11.67
C GLU A 120 -1.82 3.30 -10.92
N LYS A 121 -1.43 4.01 -9.85
CA LYS A 121 -0.30 3.62 -9.00
C LYS A 121 -0.47 2.21 -8.43
N ALA A 122 -1.67 1.89 -7.93
CA ALA A 122 -1.97 0.57 -7.38
C ALA A 122 -1.79 -0.54 -8.42
N ILE A 123 -2.20 -0.33 -9.68
CA ILE A 123 -1.99 -1.30 -10.76
C ILE A 123 -0.50 -1.45 -11.09
N TYR A 124 0.27 -0.35 -11.09
CA TYR A 124 1.72 -0.44 -11.27
C TYR A 124 2.40 -1.23 -10.16
N GLU A 125 2.04 -0.98 -8.89
CA GLU A 125 2.59 -1.69 -7.74
C GLU A 125 2.24 -3.18 -7.75
N SER A 126 1.01 -3.55 -8.14
CA SER A 126 0.63 -4.97 -8.24
C SER A 126 1.36 -5.66 -9.40
N MET A 127 1.59 -4.97 -10.52
CA MET A 127 2.41 -5.50 -11.62
C MET A 127 3.89 -5.62 -11.27
N GLN A 128 4.44 -4.68 -10.49
CA GLN A 128 5.80 -4.81 -9.95
C GLN A 128 5.91 -6.02 -9.02
N SER A 129 4.93 -6.20 -8.14
CA SER A 129 4.85 -7.35 -7.24
C SER A 129 4.71 -8.67 -7.98
N TRP A 130 3.88 -8.72 -9.03
CA TRP A 130 3.76 -9.88 -9.92
C TRP A 130 5.11 -10.22 -10.57
N THR A 131 5.77 -9.21 -11.16
CA THR A 131 7.03 -9.38 -11.88
C THR A 131 8.12 -9.88 -10.95
N ALA A 132 8.26 -9.29 -9.76
CA ALA A 132 9.21 -9.71 -8.76
C ALA A 132 8.94 -11.15 -8.29
N THR A 133 7.67 -11.49 -8.01
CA THR A 133 7.30 -12.83 -7.53
C THR A 133 7.55 -13.90 -8.59
N ASN A 134 7.20 -13.63 -9.85
CA ASN A 134 7.46 -14.54 -10.97
C ASN A 134 8.97 -14.70 -11.23
N TRP A 135 9.76 -13.63 -11.10
CA TRP A 135 11.21 -13.71 -11.20
C TRP A 135 11.80 -14.59 -10.09
N ILE A 136 11.35 -14.39 -8.84
CA ILE A 136 11.78 -15.21 -7.70
C ILE A 136 11.43 -16.69 -7.94
N ASP A 137 10.19 -17.00 -8.34
CA ASP A 137 9.75 -18.39 -8.54
C ASP A 137 10.54 -19.11 -9.65
N SER A 138 10.88 -18.40 -10.71
CA SER A 138 11.64 -18.95 -11.84
C SER A 138 13.14 -19.12 -11.56
N HIS A 139 13.67 -18.49 -10.50
CA HIS A 139 15.10 -18.52 -10.16
C HIS A 139 15.39 -19.18 -8.79
N GLN A 140 14.36 -19.59 -8.05
CA GLN A 140 14.52 -20.37 -6.82
C GLN A 140 14.54 -21.88 -7.09
N ASN A 141 15.33 -22.59 -6.28
CA ASN A 141 15.29 -24.04 -6.25
C ASN A 141 13.92 -24.53 -5.77
N THR A 142 13.40 -25.62 -6.34
CA THR A 142 12.06 -26.15 -6.08
C THR A 142 11.81 -26.44 -4.60
N GLU A 143 12.84 -26.86 -3.87
CA GLU A 143 12.79 -27.15 -2.42
C GLU A 143 12.72 -25.89 -1.53
N SER A 144 12.89 -24.70 -2.11
CA SER A 144 12.89 -23.41 -1.41
C SER A 144 11.74 -22.50 -1.85
N LYS A 145 10.81 -23.01 -2.67
CA LYS A 145 9.66 -22.25 -3.12
C LYS A 145 8.72 -21.98 -1.95
N VAL A 146 8.39 -20.71 -1.76
CA VAL A 146 7.40 -20.25 -0.78
C VAL A 146 6.13 -19.86 -1.52
N TYR A 147 5.02 -20.47 -1.14
CA TYR A 147 3.70 -20.15 -1.67
C TYR A 147 2.90 -19.36 -0.63
N TRP A 148 2.48 -18.16 -1.02
CA TRP A 148 1.63 -17.30 -0.21
C TRP A 148 0.23 -17.89 -0.05
N ASP A 149 -0.34 -17.83 1.15
CA ASP A 149 -1.76 -18.08 1.35
C ASP A 149 -2.56 -16.91 0.77
N THR A 150 -3.30 -17.18 -0.31
CA THR A 150 -4.12 -16.18 -1.01
C THR A 150 -5.59 -16.24 -0.63
N ARG A 151 -6.01 -17.12 0.29
CA ARG A 151 -7.44 -17.31 0.62
C ARG A 151 -8.12 -16.03 1.06
N GLU A 152 -7.47 -15.29 1.96
CA GLU A 152 -7.96 -14.00 2.43
C GLU A 152 -8.12 -13.02 1.27
N LEU A 153 -7.10 -12.91 0.41
CA LEU A 153 -7.10 -12.01 -0.74
C LEU A 153 -8.21 -12.37 -1.74
N MET A 154 -8.44 -13.67 -2.00
CA MET A 154 -9.54 -14.13 -2.86
C MET A 154 -10.91 -13.85 -2.24
N SER A 155 -11.05 -13.93 -0.91
CA SER A 155 -12.27 -13.52 -0.20
C SER A 155 -12.54 -12.02 -0.39
N ARG A 156 -11.51 -11.17 -0.26
CA ARG A 156 -11.62 -9.72 -0.49
C ARG A 156 -12.04 -9.37 -1.92
N ILE A 157 -11.57 -10.12 -2.91
CA ILE A 157 -11.99 -9.96 -4.31
C ILE A 157 -13.47 -10.30 -4.48
N ALA A 158 -13.93 -11.39 -3.85
CA ALA A 158 -15.34 -11.77 -3.88
C ALA A 158 -16.23 -10.66 -3.27
N ASP A 159 -15.81 -10.07 -2.14
CA ASP A 159 -16.52 -8.95 -1.54
C ASP A 159 -16.54 -7.72 -2.45
N LEU A 160 -15.41 -7.40 -3.11
CA LEU A 160 -15.34 -6.32 -4.10
C LEU A 160 -16.33 -6.52 -5.25
N SER A 161 -16.51 -7.76 -5.71
CA SER A 161 -17.46 -8.08 -6.78
C SER A 161 -18.93 -7.78 -6.42
N SER A 162 -19.24 -7.69 -5.12
CA SER A 162 -20.57 -7.38 -4.59
C SER A 162 -20.80 -5.88 -4.30
N LEU A 163 -19.74 -5.07 -4.30
CA LEU A 163 -19.77 -3.65 -3.94
C LEU A 163 -19.70 -2.76 -5.20
N THR A 164 -20.84 -2.26 -5.66
CA THR A 164 -20.95 -1.31 -6.78
C THR A 164 -21.18 0.12 -6.30
N VAL A 165 -20.46 0.57 -5.27
CA VAL A 165 -20.63 1.94 -4.78
C VAL A 165 -19.84 2.89 -5.68
N ASP A 166 -20.55 3.84 -6.28
CA ASP A 166 -20.01 4.97 -7.04
C ASP A 166 -19.10 5.81 -6.13
N GLU A 167 -17.94 6.27 -6.63
CA GLU A 167 -16.93 7.05 -5.88
C GLU A 167 -17.54 8.26 -5.15
N SER A 168 -18.68 8.76 -5.65
CA SER A 168 -19.46 9.85 -5.07
C SER A 168 -19.96 9.60 -3.63
N HIS A 169 -19.92 8.36 -3.13
CA HIS A 169 -20.41 7.98 -1.80
C HIS A 169 -19.32 7.47 -0.85
N VAL A 170 -18.03 7.62 -1.20
CA VAL A 170 -16.93 7.22 -0.32
C VAL A 170 -16.95 8.09 0.95
N PRO A 171 -17.15 7.51 2.15
CA PRO A 171 -17.21 8.27 3.40
C PRO A 171 -15.92 9.06 3.62
N THR A 172 -16.05 10.24 4.23
CA THR A 172 -14.90 11.02 4.69
C THR A 172 -14.23 10.27 5.85
N PRO A 173 -12.88 10.19 5.91
CA PRO A 173 -12.17 9.48 6.97
C PRO A 173 -12.60 9.91 8.37
N HIS A 174 -12.73 8.93 9.27
CA HIS A 174 -13.24 9.16 10.63
C HIS A 174 -12.19 9.76 11.60
N LYS A 175 -10.90 9.73 11.26
CA LYS A 175 -9.81 10.09 12.20
C LYS A 175 -8.79 11.01 11.53
N ALA A 176 -8.91 12.32 11.74
CA ALA A 176 -7.96 13.30 11.24
C ALA A 176 -6.62 13.32 12.02
N ASP A 177 -6.56 12.67 13.19
CA ASP A 177 -5.47 12.86 14.16
C ASP A 177 -4.48 11.68 14.26
N CYS A 178 -4.70 10.54 13.58
CA CYS A 178 -3.76 9.41 13.72
C CYS A 178 -2.37 9.65 13.12
N LEU A 179 -2.20 10.73 12.35
CA LEU A 179 -0.91 11.13 11.79
C LEU A 179 -0.14 12.10 12.71
N SER A 180 -0.76 12.61 13.78
CA SER A 180 -0.10 13.54 14.71
C SER A 180 1.07 12.91 15.46
N ASP A 181 1.01 11.60 15.65
CA ASP A 181 2.01 10.82 16.38
C ASP A 181 3.23 10.47 15.50
N LEU A 182 3.19 10.87 14.23
CA LEU A 182 4.26 10.68 13.26
C LEU A 182 5.13 11.93 13.14
N GLY A 183 6.44 11.72 13.19
CA GLY A 183 7.46 12.72 12.88
C GLY A 183 8.02 12.56 11.47
N ALA A 184 8.68 13.59 10.97
CA ALA A 184 9.46 13.52 9.74
C ALA A 184 10.91 13.90 9.97
N ARG A 185 11.83 13.11 9.43
CA ARG A 185 13.27 13.38 9.37
C ARG A 185 13.68 13.52 7.92
N VAL A 186 14.57 14.47 7.62
CA VAL A 186 15.13 14.62 6.26
C VAL A 186 16.64 14.69 6.34
N THR A 187 17.30 13.81 5.58
CA THR A 187 18.75 13.74 5.45
C THR A 187 19.15 14.12 4.03
N PHE A 188 20.21 14.91 3.85
CA PHE A 188 20.77 15.23 2.54
C PHE A 188 22.04 14.43 2.30
N CYS A 189 22.08 13.63 1.23
CA CYS A 189 23.20 12.79 0.85
C CYS A 189 23.41 12.85 -0.67
N ASP A 190 24.63 13.17 -1.10
CA ASP A 190 25.06 13.14 -2.51
C ASP A 190 24.10 13.84 -3.50
N GLY A 191 23.56 15.00 -3.12
CA GLY A 191 22.65 15.77 -3.99
C GLY A 191 21.18 15.35 -3.92
N VAL A 192 20.82 14.42 -3.03
CA VAL A 192 19.48 13.87 -2.86
C VAL A 192 19.01 14.07 -1.41
N TYR A 193 17.76 14.49 -1.25
CA TYR A 193 17.07 14.50 0.03
C TYR A 193 16.38 13.15 0.24
N VAL A 194 16.64 12.51 1.37
CA VAL A 194 15.94 11.31 1.84
C VAL A 194 15.07 11.73 3.01
N ALA A 195 13.75 11.68 2.83
CA ALA A 195 12.77 11.93 3.87
C ALA A 195 12.27 10.61 4.45
N GLU A 196 12.13 10.55 5.77
CA GLU A 196 11.68 9.39 6.53
C GLU A 196 10.55 9.82 7.46
N ILE A 197 9.46 9.06 7.47
CA ILE A 197 8.36 9.20 8.44
C ILE A 197 8.61 8.20 9.56
N ILE A 198 8.66 8.71 10.78
CA ILE A 198 9.00 7.97 11.99
C ILE A 198 7.83 8.00 12.95
N GLU A 199 7.59 6.88 13.63
CA GLU A 199 6.59 6.82 14.68
C GLU A 199 7.27 7.08 16.05
N SER A 200 6.64 7.92 16.87
CA SER A 200 7.27 8.47 18.09
C SER A 200 7.30 7.51 19.29
N HIS A 201 6.51 6.42 19.25
CA HIS A 201 6.38 5.40 20.29
C HIS A 201 7.12 4.09 19.98
N GLY A 202 7.84 4.00 18.85
CA GLY A 202 8.61 2.81 18.47
C GLY A 202 7.73 1.70 17.90
N ILE A 203 6.75 2.06 17.08
CA ILE A 203 5.89 1.13 16.31
C ILE A 203 6.62 0.68 15.03
N SER A 204 6.64 -0.63 14.79
CA SER A 204 7.30 -1.26 13.66
C SER A 204 6.55 -1.11 12.36
N HIS A 205 7.30 -1.31 11.28
CA HIS A 205 6.79 -1.36 9.90
C HIS A 205 5.92 -2.61 9.63
N VAL A 206 5.69 -3.45 10.64
CA VAL A 206 4.86 -4.65 10.51
C VAL A 206 3.38 -4.26 10.39
N THR A 207 2.65 -4.94 9.51
CA THR A 207 1.26 -4.62 9.15
C THR A 207 0.33 -4.43 10.37
N PHE A 208 0.42 -5.27 11.40
CA PHE A 208 -0.48 -5.14 12.56
C PHE A 208 -0.18 -3.89 13.40
N GLU A 209 1.08 -3.42 13.42
CA GLU A 209 1.52 -2.25 14.17
C GLU A 209 1.12 -0.97 13.44
N LEU A 210 1.28 -0.95 12.12
CA LEU A 210 0.74 0.11 11.27
C LEU A 210 -0.80 0.20 11.36
N ALA A 211 -1.49 -0.93 11.39
CA ALA A 211 -2.94 -0.96 11.54
C ALA A 211 -3.41 -0.33 12.87
N ARG A 212 -2.64 -0.50 13.95
CA ARG A 212 -2.96 0.08 15.28
C ARG A 212 -2.98 1.59 15.27
N ILE A 213 -2.14 2.24 14.46
CA ILE A 213 -2.14 3.71 14.31
C ILE A 213 -3.53 4.20 13.86
N ALA A 214 -4.15 3.48 12.91
CA ALA A 214 -5.45 3.83 12.34
C ALA A 214 -6.65 3.22 13.10
N MET A 215 -6.41 2.35 14.09
CA MET A 215 -7.44 1.56 14.76
C MET A 215 -8.40 2.46 15.57
N ARG A 216 -9.69 2.15 15.51
CA ARG A 216 -10.75 2.77 16.32
C ARG A 216 -10.95 1.98 17.61
N ASP A 217 -11.57 2.62 18.60
CA ASP A 217 -11.74 2.03 19.94
C ASP A 217 -12.59 0.74 19.94
N ASP A 218 -13.45 0.56 18.93
CA ASP A 218 -14.32 -0.61 18.74
C ASP A 218 -13.73 -1.68 17.80
N GLU A 219 -12.58 -1.40 17.17
CA GLU A 219 -11.92 -2.33 16.25
C GLU A 219 -10.91 -3.23 16.97
N HIS A 220 -10.65 -4.39 16.38
CA HIS A 220 -9.61 -5.32 16.83
C HIS A 220 -8.93 -5.96 15.62
N ILE A 221 -7.68 -6.37 15.80
CA ILE A 221 -6.95 -7.10 14.76
C ILE A 221 -7.60 -8.47 14.58
N SER A 222 -8.03 -8.76 13.36
CA SER A 222 -8.82 -9.95 13.01
C SER A 222 -8.19 -10.78 11.89
N VAL A 223 -7.40 -10.16 11.02
CA VAL A 223 -6.75 -10.85 9.90
C VAL A 223 -5.27 -11.06 10.19
N PHE A 224 -4.86 -12.32 10.11
CA PHE A 224 -3.46 -12.72 10.13
C PHE A 224 -3.20 -13.55 8.88
N THR A 225 -2.25 -13.11 8.06
CA THR A 225 -1.67 -13.94 7.00
C THR A 225 -0.40 -14.57 7.55
N PRO A 226 -0.45 -15.76 8.18
CA PRO A 226 0.76 -16.51 8.39
C PRO A 226 1.38 -16.82 7.01
N HIS A 227 2.70 -16.75 6.89
CA HIS A 227 3.37 -17.55 5.87
C HIS A 227 2.97 -19.00 6.11
N ASN A 228 2.63 -19.77 5.06
CA ASN A 228 2.23 -21.15 5.27
C ASN A 228 3.29 -21.90 6.09
N LEU A 229 2.78 -22.63 7.10
CA LEU A 229 3.42 -23.73 7.82
C LEU A 229 3.79 -24.87 6.86
#